data_AF-A0A8S3IAC2-F1
#
_entry.id   AF-A0A8S3IAC2-F1
#
_cell.length_a   1.000
_cell.length_b   1.000
_cell.length_c   1.000
_cell.angle_alpha   90.00
_cell.angle_beta   90.00
_cell.angle_gamma   90.00
#
_symmetry.space_group_name_H-M   'P 1'
#
loop_
_entity.id
_entity.type
_entity.pdbx_description
1 polymer ?
#
loop_
_entity_poly.entity_id
_entity_poly.type
_entity_poly.pdbx_seq_one_letter_code
_entity_poly.pdbx_strand_id
1 'polypeptide(L)'
;HHKSTIDTINNLIILANRTSRYTVDTESERKKINNDALIQIQFLHSTDASTIILIETAYLPNPQTTLYTKIKELWPTIFNDNNNEVITWGTVENEFNNFHHLDFINIGNPFQHINLQSLFKGWHNEHCVTHPEMEKRDKNTEPVSSNMVDMSGDDSDDDMDDGKLNDYVQSKCDHITHYDYNATWSLQDAIATTFNKFLDKSQTINLWQCGIDLELDTWKNKFFSRPQYNKHIEQQQRIKMKQYATDDCIAVAELFLWMCPETTNHHQLHDVSQHASTQTITLTTTTTTTTTTTKTIRRIILDLCDDLSDISEDKLIQILKPKFDKK
;
A
#
# COMPACT_ATOMS: atom_id res chain seq x y z
N HIS A 1 17.33 -18.08 7.07
CA HIS A 1 17.74 -16.69 6.77
C HIS A 1 18.75 -16.63 5.63
N HIS A 2 18.47 -17.28 4.47
CA HIS A 2 19.42 -17.25 3.36
C HIS A 2 19.44 -15.88 2.65
N LYS A 3 18.28 -15.20 2.55
CA LYS A 3 18.19 -13.85 1.97
C LYS A 3 18.59 -12.72 2.92
N SER A 4 18.29 -12.85 4.21
CA SER A 4 18.57 -11.79 5.21
C SER A 4 19.96 -11.96 5.83
N THR A 5 21.01 -11.93 5.01
CA THR A 5 22.40 -11.98 5.52
C THR A 5 22.79 -10.67 6.19
N ILE A 6 23.87 -10.69 7.00
CA ILE A 6 24.44 -9.46 7.58
C ILE A 6 24.79 -8.44 6.48
N ASP A 7 25.35 -8.91 5.36
CA ASP A 7 25.70 -8.05 4.22
C ASP A 7 24.46 -7.42 3.59
N THR A 8 23.36 -8.18 3.49
CA THR A 8 22.08 -7.66 2.99
C THR A 8 21.57 -6.54 3.88
N ILE A 9 21.57 -6.72 5.21
CA ILE A 9 21.13 -5.67 6.13
C ILE A 9 22.08 -4.46 6.10
N ASN A 10 23.39 -4.66 6.01
CA ASN A 10 24.35 -3.56 5.86
C ASN A 10 24.08 -2.75 4.57
N ASN A 11 23.79 -3.43 3.45
CA ASN A 11 23.42 -2.75 2.21
C ASN A 11 22.11 -1.97 2.36
N LEU A 12 21.12 -2.52 3.07
CA LEU A 12 19.87 -1.82 3.37
C LEU A 12 20.11 -0.59 4.26
N ILE A 13 21.01 -0.65 5.24
CA ILE A 13 21.40 0.51 6.06
C ILE A 13 22.04 1.59 5.18
N ILE A 14 22.93 1.21 4.26
CA ILE A 14 23.55 2.18 3.31
C ILE A 14 22.48 2.82 2.42
N LEU A 15 21.51 2.03 1.93
CA LEU A 15 20.40 2.54 1.12
C LEU A 15 19.49 3.47 1.94
N ALA A 16 19.15 3.09 3.18
CA ALA A 16 18.35 3.90 4.07
C ALA A 16 19.02 5.26 4.35
N ASN A 17 20.34 5.29 4.59
CA ASN A 17 21.08 6.55 4.77
C ASN A 17 21.06 7.48 3.54
N ARG A 18 20.69 6.98 2.36
CA ARG A 18 20.54 7.76 1.11
C ARG A 18 19.09 8.04 0.77
N THR A 19 18.15 7.50 1.55
CA THR A 19 16.72 7.60 1.33
C THR A 19 16.14 8.50 2.42
N SER A 20 15.41 9.52 2.03
CA SER A 20 14.74 10.42 2.99
C SER A 20 13.23 10.24 3.03
N ARG A 21 12.66 9.33 2.23
CA ARG A 21 11.22 9.15 2.14
C ARG A 21 10.85 7.67 2.12
N TYR A 22 9.89 7.32 2.95
CA TYR A 22 9.47 5.95 3.19
C TYR A 22 7.96 5.87 3.16
N THR A 23 7.41 4.82 2.54
CA THR A 23 6.05 4.40 2.85
C THR A 23 6.09 3.21 3.76
N VAL A 24 5.15 3.16 4.70
CA VAL A 24 5.04 2.11 5.70
C VAL A 24 3.62 1.63 5.78
N ASP A 25 3.48 0.32 5.89
CA ASP A 25 2.21 -0.36 6.13
C ASP A 25 2.46 -1.57 7.04
N THR A 26 1.41 -2.07 7.68
CA THR A 26 1.51 -3.20 8.59
C THR A 26 0.35 -4.18 8.42
N GLU A 27 0.65 -5.48 8.49
CA GLU A 27 -0.39 -6.51 8.56
C GLU A 27 -0.47 -7.13 9.95
N SER A 28 -1.70 -7.22 10.43
CA SER A 28 -2.02 -7.85 11.71
C SER A 28 -2.84 -9.13 11.54
N GLU A 29 -2.60 -10.11 12.40
CA GLU A 29 -3.35 -11.36 12.48
C GLU A 29 -4.73 -11.13 13.13
N ARG A 30 -5.80 -11.58 12.48
CA ARG A 30 -7.15 -11.44 13.03
C ARG A 30 -7.39 -12.60 14.00
N LYS A 31 -7.25 -12.38 15.33
CA LYS A 31 -7.72 -13.23 16.48
C LYS A 31 -6.66 -13.67 17.52
N LYS A 32 -5.46 -13.12 17.57
CA LYS A 32 -4.47 -13.41 18.64
C LYS A 32 -4.28 -12.21 19.58
N ILE A 33 -3.59 -12.45 20.69
CA ILE A 33 -3.23 -11.41 21.67
C ILE A 33 -1.95 -10.66 21.21
N ASN A 34 -1.11 -11.32 20.41
CA ASN A 34 0.01 -10.72 19.68
C ASN A 34 -0.30 -10.86 18.19
N ASN A 35 -0.84 -9.78 17.62
CA ASN A 35 -1.35 -9.75 16.24
C ASN A 35 -0.35 -9.20 15.25
N ASP A 36 0.82 -8.76 15.66
CA ASP A 36 1.87 -8.36 14.74
C ASP A 36 2.28 -9.54 13.84
N ALA A 37 2.43 -9.29 12.55
CA ALA A 37 2.81 -10.34 11.61
C ALA A 37 3.78 -9.85 10.55
N LEU A 38 3.48 -8.73 9.92
CA LEU A 38 4.27 -8.17 8.83
C LEU A 38 4.42 -6.67 9.00
N ILE A 39 5.62 -6.18 8.75
CA ILE A 39 5.90 -4.75 8.53
C ILE A 39 6.38 -4.61 7.10
N GLN A 40 5.80 -3.69 6.36
CA GLN A 40 6.18 -3.37 4.99
C GLN A 40 6.79 -1.97 4.97
N ILE A 41 7.97 -1.83 4.37
CA ILE A 41 8.65 -0.55 4.24
C ILE A 41 9.13 -0.38 2.80
N GLN A 42 8.67 0.66 2.12
CA GLN A 42 9.15 1.04 0.81
C GLN A 42 10.09 2.24 0.91
N PHE A 43 11.29 2.09 0.38
CA PHE A 43 12.30 3.13 0.28
C PHE A 43 12.08 3.86 -1.04
N LEU A 44 11.72 5.14 -1.01
CA LEU A 44 11.48 5.92 -2.22
C LEU A 44 12.77 6.64 -2.65
N HIS A 45 13.57 5.98 -3.49
CA HIS A 45 14.84 6.55 -4.00
C HIS A 45 14.59 7.65 -5.04
N SER A 46 13.57 7.47 -5.87
CA SER A 46 13.11 8.43 -6.89
C SER A 46 11.67 8.07 -7.30
N THR A 47 11.11 8.75 -8.30
CA THR A 47 9.80 8.38 -8.88
C THR A 47 9.77 6.98 -9.48
N ASP A 48 10.90 6.57 -10.05
CA ASP A 48 10.97 5.40 -10.91
C ASP A 48 11.71 4.23 -10.22
N ALA A 49 12.31 4.49 -9.06
CA ALA A 49 13.08 3.50 -8.32
C ALA A 49 12.70 3.48 -6.84
N SER A 50 12.37 2.29 -6.35
CA SER A 50 12.13 2.04 -4.93
C SER A 50 12.64 0.65 -4.52
N THR A 51 12.78 0.44 -3.22
CA THR A 51 13.10 -0.88 -2.64
C THR A 51 12.04 -1.21 -1.60
N ILE A 52 11.46 -2.40 -1.64
CA ILE A 52 10.46 -2.82 -0.65
C ILE A 52 11.06 -3.89 0.24
N ILE A 53 10.96 -3.67 1.55
CA ILE A 53 11.37 -4.59 2.59
C ILE A 53 10.11 -5.12 3.27
N LEU A 54 10.06 -6.44 3.41
CA LEU A 54 9.03 -7.14 4.17
C LEU A 54 9.70 -7.77 5.40
N ILE A 55 9.25 -7.39 6.59
CA ILE A 55 9.79 -7.88 7.87
C ILE A 55 8.74 -8.77 8.52
N GLU A 56 9.00 -10.08 8.52
CA GLU A 56 8.14 -11.07 9.17
C GLU A 56 8.48 -11.19 10.65
N THR A 57 7.69 -10.58 11.52
CA THR A 57 8.04 -10.40 12.95
C THR A 57 8.15 -11.73 13.70
N ALA A 58 7.31 -12.71 13.34
CA ALA A 58 7.34 -14.06 13.90
C ALA A 58 8.61 -14.86 13.55
N TYR A 59 9.39 -14.40 12.58
CA TYR A 59 10.59 -15.08 12.08
C TYR A 59 11.84 -14.19 12.19
N LEU A 60 11.86 -13.25 13.12
CA LEU A 60 13.06 -12.48 13.42
C LEU A 60 14.18 -13.38 13.98
N PRO A 61 15.46 -13.06 13.70
CA PRO A 61 16.59 -13.77 14.28
C PRO A 61 16.57 -13.67 15.81
N ASN A 62 17.29 -14.57 16.48
CA ASN A 62 17.44 -14.50 17.93
C ASN A 62 18.07 -13.13 18.36
N PRO A 63 17.57 -12.46 19.41
CA PRO A 63 18.02 -11.13 19.82
C PRO A 63 19.51 -11.01 20.19
N GLN A 64 20.17 -12.10 20.54
CA GLN A 64 21.60 -12.15 20.86
C GLN A 64 22.48 -12.26 19.61
N THR A 65 21.90 -12.37 18.41
CA THR A 65 22.65 -12.52 17.15
C THR A 65 23.10 -11.17 16.58
N THR A 66 24.22 -11.17 15.87
CA THR A 66 24.70 -10.00 15.12
C THR A 66 23.70 -9.54 14.07
N LEU A 67 23.00 -10.49 13.43
CA LEU A 67 21.99 -10.16 12.43
C LEU A 67 20.82 -9.35 13.04
N TYR A 68 20.32 -9.77 14.21
CA TYR A 68 19.29 -9.01 14.92
C TYR A 68 19.78 -7.61 15.31
N THR A 69 21.03 -7.52 15.79
CA THR A 69 21.66 -6.23 16.11
C THR A 69 21.69 -5.30 14.89
N LYS A 70 21.97 -5.83 13.69
CA LYS A 70 21.93 -5.06 12.44
C LYS A 70 20.52 -4.65 12.02
N ILE A 71 19.51 -5.50 12.20
CA ILE A 71 18.11 -5.13 11.98
C ILE A 71 17.72 -3.98 12.93
N LYS A 72 18.14 -4.05 14.19
CA LYS A 72 17.93 -2.99 15.18
C LYS A 72 18.66 -1.69 14.82
N GLU A 73 19.81 -1.75 14.15
CA GLU A 73 20.54 -0.59 13.63
C GLU A 73 19.84 0.05 12.42
N LEU A 74 19.21 -0.74 11.55
CA LEU A 74 18.44 -0.23 10.41
C LEU A 74 17.25 0.64 10.85
N TRP A 75 16.59 0.27 11.95
CA TRP A 75 15.40 0.95 12.42
C TRP A 75 15.56 2.47 12.66
N PRO A 76 16.51 2.94 13.48
CA PRO A 76 16.72 4.37 13.68
C PRO A 76 17.19 5.10 12.42
N THR A 77 17.83 4.43 11.45
CA THR A 77 18.17 5.06 10.17
C THR A 77 16.91 5.46 9.38
N ILE A 78 15.82 4.71 9.53
CA ILE A 78 14.53 5.00 8.87
C ILE A 78 13.69 5.94 9.72
N PHE A 79 13.56 5.66 11.03
CA PHE A 79 12.55 6.27 11.91
C PHE A 79 13.11 7.23 12.97
N ASN A 80 14.37 7.65 12.91
CA ASN A 80 14.94 8.59 13.88
C ASN A 80 15.88 9.63 13.25
N ASP A 81 15.67 9.98 11.97
CA ASP A 81 16.35 11.10 11.30
C ASP A 81 15.35 12.22 10.97
N ASN A 82 15.66 13.45 11.39
CA ASN A 82 14.79 14.63 11.24
C ASN A 82 14.48 14.97 9.79
N ASN A 83 15.29 14.47 8.86
CA ASN A 83 15.11 14.71 7.44
C ASN A 83 14.26 13.64 6.77
N ASN A 84 13.88 12.57 7.49
CA ASN A 84 13.08 11.51 6.93
C ASN A 84 11.59 11.84 6.99
N GLU A 85 10.91 11.55 5.89
CA GLU A 85 9.46 11.57 5.75
C GLU A 85 8.95 10.13 5.76
N VAL A 86 8.06 9.81 6.71
CA VAL A 86 7.40 8.51 6.78
C VAL A 86 5.92 8.70 6.48
N ILE A 87 5.48 8.04 5.41
CA ILE A 87 4.14 8.14 4.86
C ILE A 87 3.39 6.85 5.19
N THR A 88 2.29 6.98 5.91
CA THR A 88 1.38 5.88 6.25
C THR A 88 -0.02 6.25 5.78
N TRP A 89 -0.89 5.27 5.51
CA TRP A 89 -2.29 5.59 5.23
C TRP A 89 -2.94 6.24 6.45
N GLY A 90 -2.84 5.61 7.63
CA GLY A 90 -3.26 6.18 8.90
C GLY A 90 -2.16 7.00 9.58
N THR A 91 -2.23 7.10 10.92
CA THR A 91 -1.12 7.62 11.72
C THR A 91 -0.07 6.54 11.93
N VAL A 92 1.20 6.92 12.00
CA VAL A 92 2.33 6.00 12.25
C VAL A 92 2.15 5.25 13.57
N GLU A 93 1.60 5.92 14.59
CA GLU A 93 1.33 5.30 15.90
C GLU A 93 0.30 4.17 15.80
N ASN A 94 -0.71 4.32 14.92
CA ASN A 94 -1.72 3.28 14.74
C ASN A 94 -1.14 2.06 14.03
N GLU A 95 -0.27 2.26 13.02
CA GLU A 95 0.41 1.17 12.32
C GLU A 95 1.25 0.32 13.29
N PHE A 96 1.98 0.98 14.21
CA PHE A 96 2.90 0.30 15.11
C PHE A 96 2.34 -0.08 16.48
N ASN A 97 1.07 0.23 16.77
CA ASN A 97 0.46 -0.02 18.09
C ASN A 97 0.56 -1.49 18.54
N ASN A 98 0.50 -2.44 17.60
CA ASN A 98 0.61 -3.88 17.93
C ASN A 98 2.06 -4.37 18.04
N PHE A 99 3.05 -3.55 17.71
CA PHE A 99 4.43 -3.95 17.52
C PHE A 99 5.38 -3.48 18.66
N HIS A 100 4.85 -2.84 19.70
CA HIS A 100 5.62 -2.32 20.84
C HIS A 100 6.43 -3.37 21.63
N HIS A 101 6.11 -4.66 21.47
CA HIS A 101 6.86 -5.74 22.12
C HIS A 101 8.22 -6.01 21.44
N LEU A 102 8.45 -5.48 20.23
CA LEU A 102 9.74 -5.55 19.55
C LEU A 102 10.65 -4.43 20.05
N ASP A 103 11.78 -4.79 20.65
CA ASP A 103 12.67 -3.87 21.36
C ASP A 103 13.37 -2.84 20.46
N PHE A 104 13.38 -3.06 19.14
CA PHE A 104 13.90 -2.10 18.17
C PHE A 104 12.85 -1.10 17.69
N ILE A 105 11.55 -1.34 17.95
CA ILE A 105 10.48 -0.41 17.60
C ILE A 105 10.37 0.63 18.71
N ASN A 106 11.24 1.63 18.58
CA ASN A 106 11.20 2.84 19.37
C ASN A 106 11.02 4.02 18.41
N ILE A 107 9.76 4.43 18.25
CA ILE A 107 9.38 5.58 17.43
C ILE A 107 9.65 6.81 18.27
N GLY A 108 10.83 7.40 18.08
CA GLY A 108 11.18 8.67 18.69
C GLY A 108 10.56 9.84 17.94
N ASN A 109 10.71 11.05 18.49
CA ASN A 109 10.17 12.29 17.93
C ASN A 109 11.04 13.06 16.90
N PRO A 110 12.10 12.54 16.25
CA PRO A 110 12.83 13.36 15.27
C PRO A 110 12.56 12.93 13.82
N PHE A 111 11.33 12.79 13.32
CA PHE A 111 11.07 12.65 11.87
C PHE A 111 9.69 13.19 11.47
N GLN A 112 9.45 13.39 10.17
CA GLN A 112 8.18 13.91 9.67
C GLN A 112 7.17 12.78 9.44
N HIS A 113 6.04 12.82 10.15
CA HIS A 113 4.96 11.86 10.01
C HIS A 113 3.92 12.41 9.01
N ILE A 114 3.66 11.68 7.94
CA ILE A 114 2.66 12.05 6.93
C ILE A 114 1.50 11.06 7.00
N ASN A 115 0.37 11.50 7.57
CA ASN A 115 -0.90 10.78 7.52
C ASN A 115 -1.57 11.03 6.17
N LEU A 116 -1.44 10.05 5.26
CA LEU A 116 -1.91 10.18 3.88
C LEU A 116 -3.43 10.24 3.77
N GLN A 117 -4.17 9.58 4.67
CA GLN A 117 -5.63 9.64 4.71
C GLN A 117 -6.13 11.07 5.00
N SER A 118 -5.50 11.75 5.95
CA SER A 118 -5.83 13.14 6.30
C SER A 118 -5.45 14.10 5.17
N LEU A 119 -4.27 13.90 4.58
CA LEU A 119 -3.81 14.67 3.42
C LEU A 119 -4.74 14.49 2.22
N PHE A 120 -5.10 13.25 1.90
CA PHE A 120 -6.02 12.91 0.81
C PHE A 120 -7.39 13.54 1.01
N LYS A 121 -7.94 13.51 2.23
CA LYS A 121 -9.22 14.15 2.55
C LYS A 121 -9.19 15.65 2.25
N GLY A 122 -8.12 16.34 2.66
CA GLY A 122 -7.93 17.77 2.36
C GLY A 122 -7.83 18.01 0.85
N TRP A 123 -6.95 17.29 0.18
CA TRP A 123 -6.74 17.38 -1.27
C TRP A 123 -8.04 17.14 -2.06
N HIS A 124 -8.77 16.07 -1.73
CA HIS A 124 -10.02 15.71 -2.39
C HIS A 124 -11.08 16.81 -2.21
N ASN A 125 -11.25 17.36 -1.01
CA ASN A 125 -12.23 18.42 -0.76
C ASN A 125 -11.92 19.73 -1.52
N GLU A 126 -10.64 20.02 -1.77
CA GLU A 126 -10.21 21.20 -2.52
C GLU A 126 -10.37 21.03 -4.04
N HIS A 127 -10.18 19.82 -4.56
CA HIS A 127 -10.10 19.56 -6.01
C HIS A 127 -11.35 18.91 -6.60
N CYS A 128 -12.10 18.14 -5.82
CA CYS A 128 -13.35 17.54 -6.24
C CYS A 128 -14.49 18.48 -5.83
N VAL A 129 -14.96 19.29 -6.77
CA VAL A 129 -16.12 20.16 -6.60
C VAL A 129 -17.35 19.32 -6.28
N THR A 130 -17.67 19.12 -5.01
CA THR A 130 -19.04 18.81 -4.60
C THR A 130 -19.86 20.04 -4.99
N HIS A 131 -20.77 19.90 -5.96
CA HIS A 131 -21.56 21.03 -6.47
C HIS A 131 -22.19 21.83 -5.31
N PRO A 132 -21.73 23.07 -5.02
CA PRO A 132 -22.27 23.86 -3.91
C PRO A 132 -23.75 24.22 -4.12
N GLU A 133 -24.22 24.14 -5.37
CA GLU A 133 -25.60 24.43 -5.75
C GLU A 133 -26.59 23.33 -5.33
N MET A 134 -26.17 22.07 -5.12
CA MET A 134 -27.11 21.01 -4.70
C MET A 134 -27.36 21.00 -3.18
N GLU A 135 -26.42 21.51 -2.38
CA GLU A 135 -26.62 21.68 -0.93
C GLU A 135 -27.44 22.93 -0.57
N LYS A 136 -27.68 23.81 -1.55
CA LYS A 136 -28.57 24.98 -1.43
C LYS A 136 -30.03 24.70 -1.81
N ARG A 137 -30.48 23.45 -1.81
CA ARG A 137 -31.93 23.21 -1.87
C ARG A 137 -32.58 23.75 -0.60
N ASP A 138 -33.18 24.90 -0.80
CA ASP A 138 -33.94 25.75 0.11
C ASP A 138 -34.48 25.03 1.35
N LYS A 139 -33.84 25.31 2.50
CA LYS A 139 -34.49 25.28 3.82
C LYS A 139 -35.67 26.27 3.92
N ASN A 140 -35.91 27.05 2.86
CA ASN A 140 -37.04 27.97 2.70
C ASN A 140 -38.19 27.40 1.87
N THR A 141 -38.19 26.10 1.53
CA THR A 141 -39.44 25.47 1.09
C THR A 141 -40.32 25.36 2.34
N GLU A 142 -41.20 26.35 2.52
CA GLU A 142 -42.25 26.31 3.54
C GLU A 142 -42.93 24.94 3.52
N PRO A 143 -43.37 24.42 4.68
CA PRO A 143 -44.13 23.19 4.73
C PRO A 143 -45.40 23.40 3.90
N VAL A 144 -45.39 22.92 2.66
CA VAL A 144 -46.61 22.75 1.89
C VAL A 144 -47.41 21.74 2.68
N SER A 145 -48.43 22.26 3.36
CA SER A 145 -49.47 21.56 4.07
C SER A 145 -49.75 20.22 3.37
N SER A 146 -49.29 19.15 4.01
CA SER A 146 -49.69 17.80 3.64
C SER A 146 -51.19 17.74 3.86
N ASN A 147 -51.93 17.76 2.75
CA ASN A 147 -53.34 17.48 2.74
C ASN A 147 -53.53 16.13 3.44
N MET A 148 -54.27 16.17 4.54
CA MET A 148 -54.79 15.01 5.23
C MET A 148 -55.54 14.14 4.22
N VAL A 149 -54.94 13.02 3.82
CA VAL A 149 -55.70 11.88 3.33
C VAL A 149 -56.09 11.10 4.57
N ASP A 150 -57.33 11.36 4.99
CA ASP A 150 -58.04 10.61 6.01
C ASP A 150 -58.26 9.18 5.49
N MET A 151 -57.41 8.24 5.92
CA MET A 151 -57.68 6.80 5.82
C MET A 151 -57.92 6.27 7.23
N SER A 152 -59.20 6.05 7.50
CA SER A 152 -59.74 5.39 8.68
C SER A 152 -59.73 3.87 8.50
N GLY A 153 -59.37 3.16 9.59
CA GLY A 153 -59.45 1.70 9.73
C GLY A 153 -58.19 1.00 9.21
N ASP A 154 -57.56 0.07 9.90
CA ASP A 154 -58.10 -0.96 10.81
C ASP A 154 -56.95 -1.49 11.68
N ASP A 155 -57.28 -1.96 12.88
CA ASP A 155 -56.34 -2.50 13.85
C ASP A 155 -55.73 -3.82 13.35
N SER A 156 -54.43 -3.83 13.09
CA SER A 156 -53.64 -5.06 13.13
C SER A 156 -52.23 -4.76 13.59
N ASP A 157 -51.98 -5.09 14.85
CA ASP A 157 -50.66 -5.37 15.41
C ASP A 157 -49.92 -6.35 14.49
N ASP A 158 -48.85 -5.91 13.85
CA ASP A 158 -47.81 -6.81 13.34
C ASP A 158 -46.47 -6.08 13.31
N ASP A 159 -45.54 -6.64 14.08
CA ASP A 159 -44.13 -6.32 14.18
C ASP A 159 -43.46 -6.19 12.81
N MET A 160 -42.97 -5.00 12.45
CA MET A 160 -41.78 -4.89 11.59
C MET A 160 -40.92 -3.70 12.03
N ASP A 161 -39.79 -4.08 12.63
CA ASP A 161 -38.56 -3.32 12.84
C ASP A 161 -38.31 -2.33 11.69
N ASP A 162 -38.36 -1.04 12.02
CA ASP A 162 -38.13 0.09 11.14
C ASP A 162 -36.69 0.08 10.63
N GLY A 163 -36.44 -0.75 9.63
CA GLY A 163 -35.28 -0.67 8.77
C GLY A 163 -35.24 0.73 8.16
N LYS A 164 -34.40 1.60 8.74
CA LYS A 164 -34.01 2.89 8.18
C LYS A 164 -33.52 2.67 6.76
N LEU A 165 -34.43 2.77 5.81
CA LEU A 165 -34.15 2.85 4.39
C LEU A 165 -33.52 4.24 4.19
N ASN A 166 -32.19 4.29 4.23
CA ASN A 166 -31.47 5.48 3.77
C ASN A 166 -31.79 5.63 2.28
N ASP A 167 -32.64 6.58 1.95
CA ASP A 167 -32.95 6.98 0.58
C ASP A 167 -31.64 7.33 -0.14
N TYR A 168 -31.23 6.44 -1.05
CA TYR A 168 -30.15 6.68 -1.98
C TYR A 168 -30.63 7.72 -3.01
N VAL A 169 -30.43 9.00 -2.72
CA VAL A 169 -30.60 10.05 -3.72
C VAL A 169 -29.44 9.96 -4.70
N GLN A 170 -29.70 9.32 -5.83
CA GLN A 170 -28.76 9.20 -6.93
C GLN A 170 -28.60 10.57 -7.60
N SER A 171 -27.46 11.21 -7.34
CA SER A 171 -27.04 12.45 -8.01
C SER A 171 -26.95 12.23 -9.53
N LYS A 172 -27.19 13.30 -10.30
CA LYS A 172 -27.06 13.32 -11.78
C LYS A 172 -25.61 13.33 -12.27
N CYS A 173 -24.64 13.56 -11.38
CA CYS A 173 -23.28 13.10 -11.59
C CYS A 173 -23.25 11.66 -11.08
N ASP A 174 -22.73 10.69 -11.83
CA ASP A 174 -22.57 9.28 -11.44
C ASP A 174 -21.65 9.05 -10.22
N HIS A 175 -21.47 10.07 -9.38
CA HIS A 175 -20.75 10.06 -8.13
C HIS A 175 -21.77 9.94 -7.00
N ILE A 176 -21.61 8.94 -6.16
CA ILE A 176 -22.40 8.73 -4.94
C ILE A 176 -22.15 9.94 -4.02
N THR A 177 -23.09 10.89 -3.96
CA THR A 177 -22.92 12.18 -3.22
C THR A 177 -23.27 12.10 -1.74
N HIS A 178 -23.19 10.93 -1.12
CA HIS A 178 -23.32 10.81 0.34
C HIS A 178 -22.04 10.26 0.95
N TYR A 179 -20.94 11.00 0.77
CA TYR A 179 -19.85 10.89 1.72
C TYR A 179 -20.24 11.69 2.96
N ASP A 180 -20.50 11.00 4.07
CA ASP A 180 -20.49 11.62 5.38
C ASP A 180 -19.15 12.37 5.50
N TYR A 181 -19.18 13.70 5.67
CA TYR A 181 -17.98 14.52 5.80
C TYR A 181 -17.07 14.05 6.96
N ASN A 182 -17.61 13.25 7.88
CA ASN A 182 -16.88 12.64 8.98
C ASN A 182 -16.38 11.22 8.68
N ALA A 183 -16.81 10.57 7.60
CA ALA A 183 -16.33 9.26 7.23
C ALA A 183 -14.82 9.31 6.93
N THR A 184 -14.10 8.31 7.45
CA THR A 184 -12.70 8.08 7.13
C THR A 184 -12.62 7.41 5.76
N TRP A 185 -11.79 7.95 4.87
CA TRP A 185 -11.53 7.33 3.58
C TRP A 185 -10.79 6.01 3.77
N SER A 186 -11.20 4.95 3.09
CA SER A 186 -10.35 3.78 2.95
C SER A 186 -9.29 4.01 1.86
N LEU A 187 -8.12 3.38 1.96
CA LEU A 187 -7.10 3.45 0.89
C LEU A 187 -7.68 2.96 -0.45
N GLN A 188 -8.53 1.92 -0.40
CA GLN A 188 -9.22 1.39 -1.56
C GLN A 188 -10.08 2.46 -2.26
N ASP A 189 -10.87 3.23 -1.50
CA ASP A 189 -11.75 4.25 -2.06
C ASP A 189 -10.94 5.40 -2.64
N ALA A 190 -9.85 5.80 -1.99
CA ALA A 190 -8.95 6.82 -2.50
C ALA A 190 -8.31 6.40 -3.82
N ILE A 191 -7.75 5.19 -3.90
CA ILE A 191 -7.16 4.64 -5.13
C ILE A 191 -8.19 4.49 -6.25
N ALA A 192 -9.40 4.02 -5.93
CA ALA A 192 -10.48 3.90 -6.91
C ALA A 192 -10.90 5.27 -7.45
N THR A 193 -11.04 6.26 -6.58
CA THR A 193 -11.44 7.62 -6.94
C THR A 193 -10.38 8.32 -7.78
N THR A 194 -9.09 8.19 -7.42
CA THR A 194 -8.00 8.88 -8.10
C THR A 194 -7.57 8.20 -9.40
N PHE A 195 -7.47 6.88 -9.40
CA PHE A 195 -6.84 6.14 -10.50
C PHE A 195 -7.81 5.24 -11.28
N ASN A 196 -9.07 5.12 -10.86
CA ASN A 196 -10.02 4.15 -11.40
C ASN A 196 -9.46 2.70 -11.37
N LYS A 197 -8.78 2.35 -10.27
CA LYS A 197 -8.17 1.05 -10.00
C LYS A 197 -8.75 0.44 -8.72
N PHE A 198 -8.75 -0.89 -8.63
CA PHE A 198 -9.08 -1.59 -7.40
C PHE A 198 -7.84 -2.30 -6.85
N LEU A 199 -7.62 -2.19 -5.53
CA LEU A 199 -6.62 -3.00 -4.84
C LEU A 199 -7.25 -4.37 -4.59
N ASP A 200 -6.48 -5.44 -4.79
CA ASP A 200 -6.94 -6.79 -4.48
C ASP A 200 -7.08 -6.92 -2.96
N LYS A 201 -8.30 -7.07 -2.42
CA LYS A 201 -8.54 -7.29 -0.98
C LYS A 201 -8.64 -8.76 -0.58
N SER A 202 -8.27 -9.68 -1.47
CA SER A 202 -8.37 -11.12 -1.23
C SER A 202 -7.44 -11.65 -0.13
N GLN A 203 -6.40 -10.90 0.22
CA GLN A 203 -5.41 -11.30 1.25
C GLN A 203 -5.52 -10.51 2.56
N THR A 204 -6.43 -9.52 2.65
CA THR A 204 -6.60 -8.68 3.85
C THR A 204 -6.94 -9.49 5.11
N ILE A 205 -7.64 -10.61 4.95
CA ILE A 205 -7.98 -11.52 6.05
C ILE A 205 -7.24 -12.83 5.82
N ASN A 206 -5.96 -12.87 6.15
CA ASN A 206 -5.12 -14.05 5.99
C ASN A 206 -4.24 -14.29 7.23
N LEU A 207 -3.66 -15.49 7.31
CA LEU A 207 -2.76 -15.92 8.37
C LEU A 207 -1.35 -15.35 8.12
N TRP A 208 -1.14 -14.08 8.41
CA TRP A 208 0.11 -13.39 8.11
C TRP A 208 1.32 -13.93 8.90
N GLN A 209 1.11 -14.53 10.08
CA GLN A 209 2.19 -15.15 10.86
C GLN A 209 2.69 -16.49 10.27
N CYS A 210 2.19 -16.91 9.10
CA CYS A 210 2.50 -18.21 8.51
C CYS A 210 3.89 -18.35 7.89
N GLY A 211 4.67 -17.27 7.79
CA GLY A 211 5.93 -17.26 7.06
C GLY A 211 5.66 -17.15 5.56
N ILE A 212 5.69 -15.93 4.99
CA ILE A 212 5.47 -15.69 3.56
C ILE A 212 6.72 -15.98 2.72
N ASP A 213 7.92 -15.94 3.30
CA ASP A 213 9.14 -16.40 2.66
C ASP A 213 9.12 -17.93 2.45
N LEU A 214 9.15 -18.33 1.18
CA LEU A 214 9.15 -19.74 0.78
C LEU A 214 10.41 -20.48 1.21
N GLU A 215 11.53 -19.78 1.41
CA GLU A 215 12.81 -20.37 1.81
C GLU A 215 12.85 -20.76 3.29
N LEU A 216 11.95 -20.20 4.11
CA LEU A 216 11.83 -20.60 5.51
C LEU A 216 11.20 -21.99 5.67
N ASP A 217 10.65 -22.56 4.60
CA ASP A 217 10.03 -23.89 4.60
C ASP A 217 8.89 -24.05 5.63
N THR A 218 8.37 -22.96 6.17
CA THR A 218 7.30 -22.92 7.20
C THR A 218 6.00 -23.54 6.70
N TRP A 219 5.78 -23.49 5.39
CA TRP A 219 4.68 -24.09 4.67
C TRP A 219 4.67 -25.63 4.71
N LYS A 220 5.81 -26.29 4.95
CA LYS A 220 5.89 -27.76 4.92
C LYS A 220 5.17 -28.43 6.09
N ASN A 221 5.10 -27.77 7.23
CA ASN A 221 4.71 -28.39 8.51
C ASN A 221 3.36 -27.89 9.05
N LYS A 222 2.72 -26.94 8.37
CA LYS A 222 1.48 -26.31 8.84
C LYS A 222 0.52 -26.12 7.65
N PHE A 223 -0.75 -26.42 7.89
CA PHE A 223 -1.85 -26.21 6.94
C PHE A 223 -2.37 -24.79 7.14
N PHE A 224 -2.47 -23.99 6.08
CA PHE A 224 -2.94 -22.59 6.21
C PHE A 224 -4.16 -22.32 5.35
N SER A 225 -4.23 -22.91 4.16
CA SER A 225 -5.30 -22.63 3.21
C SER A 225 -6.46 -23.63 3.25
N ARG A 226 -6.21 -24.90 3.57
CA ARG A 226 -7.19 -26.00 3.42
C ARG A 226 -7.00 -27.15 4.42
N PRO A 227 -8.04 -27.96 4.70
CA PRO A 227 -7.95 -29.16 5.54
C PRO A 227 -6.97 -30.21 5.01
N GLN A 228 -6.75 -30.23 3.69
CA GLN A 228 -5.78 -31.10 3.02
C GLN A 228 -4.63 -30.25 2.49
N TYR A 229 -3.42 -30.64 2.87
CA TYR A 229 -2.20 -29.96 2.47
C TYR A 229 -1.96 -30.16 0.99
N ASN A 230 -1.70 -29.06 0.30
CA ASN A 230 -1.24 -29.07 -1.07
C ASN A 230 -0.11 -28.06 -1.21
N LYS A 231 1.11 -28.57 -1.41
CA LYS A 231 2.33 -27.77 -1.58
C LYS A 231 2.15 -26.64 -2.59
N HIS A 232 1.61 -26.93 -3.76
CA HIS A 232 1.47 -25.93 -4.82
C HIS A 232 0.52 -24.79 -4.40
N ILE A 233 -0.60 -25.13 -3.77
CA ILE A 233 -1.56 -24.13 -3.27
C ILE A 233 -0.93 -23.26 -2.18
N GLU A 234 -0.22 -23.87 -1.23
CA GLU A 234 0.44 -23.15 -0.12
C GLU A 234 1.55 -22.19 -0.62
N GLN A 235 2.31 -22.60 -1.63
CA GLN A 235 3.32 -21.75 -2.26
C GLN A 235 2.68 -20.60 -3.04
N GLN A 236 1.63 -20.88 -3.82
CA GLN A 236 0.90 -19.84 -4.57
C GLN A 236 0.23 -18.83 -3.64
N GLN A 237 -0.32 -19.27 -2.50
CA GLN A 237 -0.92 -18.38 -1.52
C GLN A 237 0.10 -17.39 -0.96
N ARG A 238 1.31 -17.85 -0.63
CA ARG A 238 2.39 -16.98 -0.12
C ARG A 238 2.89 -15.98 -1.16
N ILE A 239 2.99 -16.40 -2.42
CA ILE A 239 3.32 -15.49 -3.52
C ILE A 239 2.26 -14.37 -3.62
N LYS A 240 0.97 -14.72 -3.50
CA LYS A 240 -0.12 -13.73 -3.50
C LYS A 240 -0.06 -12.81 -2.28
N MET A 241 0.21 -13.34 -1.10
CA MET A 241 0.37 -12.54 0.12
C MET A 241 1.53 -11.55 0.00
N LYS A 242 2.68 -12.00 -0.52
CA LYS A 242 3.83 -11.13 -0.79
C LYS A 242 3.48 -10.03 -1.79
N GLN A 243 2.80 -10.38 -2.88
CA GLN A 243 2.38 -9.41 -3.89
C GLN A 243 1.39 -8.40 -3.31
N TYR A 244 0.40 -8.85 -2.54
CA TYR A 244 -0.56 -7.99 -1.84
C TYR A 244 0.15 -6.97 -0.94
N ALA A 245 1.04 -7.44 -0.07
CA ALA A 245 1.77 -6.58 0.87
C ALA A 245 2.67 -5.55 0.15
N THR A 246 3.20 -5.93 -1.02
CA THR A 246 3.97 -5.04 -1.90
C THR A 246 3.06 -3.99 -2.57
N ASP A 247 1.91 -4.42 -3.09
CA ASP A 247 0.97 -3.57 -3.82
C ASP A 247 0.32 -2.51 -2.91
N ASP A 248 0.04 -2.83 -1.64
CA ASP A 248 -0.51 -1.85 -0.69
C ASP A 248 0.49 -0.71 -0.40
N CYS A 249 1.78 -1.00 -0.19
CA CYS A 249 2.81 0.05 -0.07
C CYS A 249 2.96 0.88 -1.35
N ILE A 250 2.96 0.23 -2.52
CA ILE A 250 3.05 0.93 -3.81
C ILE A 250 1.85 1.85 -4.00
N ALA A 251 0.65 1.43 -3.61
CA ALA A 251 -0.55 2.25 -3.72
C ALA A 251 -0.44 3.52 -2.87
N VAL A 252 0.07 3.41 -1.64
CA VAL A 252 0.34 4.57 -0.77
C VAL A 252 1.35 5.52 -1.44
N ALA A 253 2.44 4.99 -1.99
CA ALA A 253 3.45 5.79 -2.68
C ALA A 253 2.91 6.47 -3.95
N GLU A 254 2.19 5.72 -4.79
CA GLU A 254 1.58 6.23 -6.04
C GLU A 254 0.62 7.37 -5.73
N LEU A 255 -0.23 7.21 -4.71
CA LEU A 255 -1.19 8.23 -4.28
C LEU A 255 -0.48 9.47 -3.73
N PHE A 256 0.55 9.30 -2.89
CA PHE A 256 1.32 10.41 -2.35
C PHE A 256 2.00 11.23 -3.44
N LEU A 257 2.73 10.57 -4.35
CA LEU A 257 3.45 11.25 -5.45
C LEU A 257 2.47 11.94 -6.41
N TRP A 258 1.28 11.38 -6.60
CA TRP A 258 0.23 12.01 -7.40
C TRP A 258 -0.30 13.30 -6.76
N MET A 259 -0.56 13.30 -5.45
CA MET A 259 -1.07 14.47 -4.75
C MET A 259 -0.02 15.56 -4.52
N CYS A 260 1.25 15.17 -4.40
CA CYS A 260 2.35 16.08 -4.05
C CYS A 260 3.46 16.09 -5.11
N PRO A 261 3.16 16.45 -6.37
CA PRO A 261 4.13 16.32 -7.47
C PRO A 261 5.38 17.20 -7.29
N GLU A 262 5.29 18.30 -6.53
CA GLU A 262 6.44 19.19 -6.27
C GLU A 262 7.53 18.52 -5.41
N THR A 263 7.16 17.58 -4.54
CA THR A 263 8.10 16.82 -3.70
C THR A 263 9.06 15.95 -4.53
N THR A 264 8.69 15.70 -5.79
CA THR A 264 9.44 14.90 -6.74
C THR A 264 10.71 15.59 -7.25
N ASN A 265 10.69 16.91 -7.39
CA ASN A 265 11.74 17.65 -8.10
C ASN A 265 12.98 17.92 -7.25
N HIS A 266 12.90 17.78 -5.93
CA HIS A 266 14.02 18.05 -5.02
C HIS A 266 15.12 16.97 -5.05
N HIS A 267 14.81 15.75 -5.50
CA HIS A 267 15.77 14.64 -5.48
C HIS A 267 16.72 14.58 -6.68
N GLN A 268 16.44 15.28 -7.78
CA GLN A 268 17.33 15.27 -8.95
C GLN A 268 18.55 16.20 -8.79
N LEU A 269 18.57 17.11 -7.81
CA LEU A 269 19.59 18.15 -7.71
C LEU A 269 20.82 17.78 -6.86
N HIS A 270 20.76 16.72 -6.05
CA HIS A 270 21.87 16.36 -5.15
C HIS A 270 22.84 15.31 -5.70
N ASP A 271 22.51 14.61 -6.79
CA ASP A 271 23.32 13.48 -7.29
C ASP A 271 24.35 13.84 -8.38
N VAL A 272 24.39 15.10 -8.84
CA VAL A 272 25.27 15.50 -9.97
C VAL A 272 26.65 16.04 -9.52
N SER A 273 26.92 16.21 -8.22
CA SER A 273 28.15 16.90 -7.78
C SER A 273 29.25 16.04 -7.14
N GLN A 274 29.10 14.72 -6.95
CA GLN A 274 30.19 13.93 -6.37
C GLN A 274 30.39 12.58 -7.08
N HIS A 275 31.59 12.44 -7.67
CA HIS A 275 32.15 11.29 -8.40
C HIS A 275 32.14 11.35 -9.93
N ALA A 276 32.83 12.36 -10.48
CA ALA A 276 33.57 12.17 -11.71
C ALA A 276 34.73 11.18 -11.46
N SER A 277 34.53 9.91 -11.75
CA SER A 277 35.61 8.96 -12.06
C SER A 277 35.31 8.36 -13.41
N THR A 278 36.02 8.88 -14.40
CA THR A 278 35.95 8.54 -15.81
C THR A 278 36.25 7.05 -16.02
N GLN A 279 35.24 6.27 -16.41
CA GLN A 279 35.46 5.07 -17.22
C GLN A 279 34.88 5.33 -18.60
N THR A 280 35.78 5.44 -19.58
CA THR A 280 35.47 5.56 -20.99
C THR A 280 35.00 4.20 -21.51
N ILE A 281 33.71 4.07 -21.83
CA ILE A 281 33.20 2.99 -22.67
C ILE A 281 32.77 3.63 -23.98
N THR A 282 33.50 3.31 -25.05
CA THR A 282 33.18 3.71 -26.42
C THR A 282 32.08 2.79 -26.95
N LEU A 283 30.92 3.35 -27.28
CA LEU A 283 29.88 2.66 -28.04
C LEU A 283 29.50 3.51 -29.26
N THR A 284 29.68 2.90 -30.43
CA THR A 284 29.42 3.47 -31.74
C THR A 284 27.91 3.64 -31.97
N THR A 285 27.47 4.87 -32.21
CA THR A 285 26.09 5.23 -32.52
C THR A 285 25.76 5.01 -33.99
N THR A 286 24.54 4.54 -34.26
CA THR A 286 23.84 4.77 -35.53
C THR A 286 22.48 5.41 -35.23
N THR A 287 22.25 6.59 -35.82
CA THR A 287 21.03 7.43 -35.87
C THR A 287 19.86 6.64 -36.49
N THR A 288 18.56 6.81 -36.19
CA THR A 288 17.72 8.04 -36.21
C THR A 288 16.29 7.71 -35.71
N THR A 289 15.51 8.77 -35.45
CA THR A 289 14.02 8.91 -35.41
C THR A 289 13.33 8.98 -34.04
N THR A 290 12.92 10.21 -33.72
CA THR A 290 12.16 10.65 -32.55
C THR A 290 10.68 10.32 -32.71
N THR A 291 10.11 9.57 -31.75
CA THR A 291 8.65 9.42 -31.62
C THR A 291 8.27 9.70 -30.17
N THR A 292 7.52 10.78 -29.94
CA THR A 292 6.98 11.17 -28.64
C THR A 292 5.91 10.15 -28.26
N THR A 293 6.24 9.27 -27.31
CA THR A 293 5.31 8.26 -26.80
C THR A 293 5.05 8.55 -25.33
N THR A 294 3.79 8.79 -24.98
CA THR A 294 3.31 8.93 -23.60
C THR A 294 3.64 7.64 -22.85
N LYS A 295 4.68 7.71 -22.00
CA LYS A 295 5.24 6.56 -21.32
C LYS A 295 4.37 6.25 -20.10
N THR A 296 3.44 5.31 -20.23
CA THR A 296 2.81 4.67 -19.07
C THR A 296 3.90 3.85 -18.37
N ILE A 297 4.45 4.40 -17.29
CA ILE A 297 5.47 3.73 -16.47
C ILE A 297 4.79 2.58 -15.72
N ARG A 298 5.22 1.35 -16.01
CA ARG A 298 4.89 0.12 -15.26
C ARG A 298 6.21 -0.60 -14.93
N ARG A 299 6.35 -1.00 -13.65
CA ARG A 299 7.38 -1.87 -13.02
C ARG A 299 8.77 -1.23 -12.84
N ILE A 300 9.45 -1.40 -11.69
CA ILE A 300 10.08 -2.66 -11.22
C ILE A 300 9.94 -2.89 -9.70
N ILE A 301 9.66 -4.15 -9.35
CA ILE A 301 9.76 -4.79 -8.02
C ILE A 301 11.19 -5.33 -7.89
N LEU A 302 11.87 -5.07 -6.78
CA LEU A 302 12.98 -5.88 -6.27
C LEU A 302 12.67 -6.11 -4.77
N ASP A 303 12.46 -7.28 -4.19
CA ASP A 303 12.58 -8.70 -4.55
C ASP A 303 13.78 -9.03 -5.45
N LEU A 304 14.92 -9.31 -4.82
CA LEU A 304 15.98 -10.12 -5.43
C LEU A 304 15.39 -11.50 -5.77
N CYS A 305 14.69 -11.56 -6.90
CA CYS A 305 14.21 -12.75 -7.57
C CYS A 305 15.23 -13.10 -8.65
N ASP A 306 16.31 -13.77 -8.26
CA ASP A 306 17.25 -14.41 -9.18
C ASP A 306 16.60 -15.57 -10.00
N ASP A 307 15.38 -15.97 -9.66
CA ASP A 307 14.71 -17.15 -10.22
C ASP A 307 13.91 -16.93 -11.53
N LEU A 308 14.07 -15.80 -12.21
CA LEU A 308 13.53 -15.62 -13.57
C LEU A 308 14.57 -15.36 -14.65
N SER A 309 15.86 -15.51 -14.32
CA SER A 309 16.96 -15.37 -15.29
C SER A 309 16.93 -16.40 -16.43
N ASP A 310 16.12 -17.46 -16.34
CA ASP A 310 16.07 -18.56 -17.31
C ASP A 310 14.76 -18.68 -18.12
N ILE A 311 13.82 -17.73 -18.02
CA ILE A 311 12.61 -17.77 -18.87
C ILE A 311 12.83 -16.90 -20.10
N SER A 312 13.08 -17.55 -21.25
CA SER A 312 13.13 -16.85 -22.53
C SER A 312 11.81 -16.11 -22.80
N GLU A 313 11.92 -14.95 -23.47
CA GLU A 313 10.80 -14.08 -23.81
C GLU A 313 9.68 -14.84 -24.54
N ASP A 314 10.04 -15.80 -25.41
CA ASP A 314 9.11 -16.68 -26.11
C ASP A 314 8.28 -17.57 -25.17
N LYS A 315 8.88 -18.03 -24.08
CA LYS A 315 8.22 -18.87 -23.08
C LYS A 315 7.26 -18.05 -22.23
N LEU A 316 7.60 -16.79 -21.98
CA LEU A 316 6.70 -15.82 -21.32
C LEU A 316 5.47 -15.53 -22.20
N ILE A 317 5.68 -15.32 -23.51
CA ILE A 317 4.60 -15.08 -24.48
C ILE A 317 3.67 -16.31 -24.57
N GLN A 318 4.20 -17.53 -24.60
CA GLN A 318 3.38 -18.74 -24.60
C GLN A 318 2.54 -18.92 -23.33
N ILE A 319 3.09 -18.57 -22.16
CA ILE A 319 2.35 -18.66 -20.88
C ILE A 319 1.18 -17.67 -20.84
N LEU A 320 1.32 -16.51 -21.50
CA LEU A 320 0.32 -15.45 -21.48
C LEU A 320 -0.73 -15.58 -22.59
N LYS A 321 -0.41 -16.23 -23.72
CA LYS A 321 -1.29 -16.40 -24.88
C LYS A 321 -2.71 -16.92 -24.56
N PRO A 322 -2.90 -17.97 -23.71
CA PRO A 322 -4.23 -18.48 -23.40
C PRO A 322 -5.14 -17.53 -22.63
N LYS A 323 -4.57 -16.46 -22.03
CA LYS A 323 -5.33 -15.43 -21.29
C LYS A 323 -5.86 -14.32 -22.19
N PHE A 324 -5.30 -14.15 -23.39
CA PHE A 324 -5.72 -13.13 -24.35
C PHE A 324 -6.68 -13.67 -25.42
N ASP A 325 -6.71 -14.98 -25.64
CA ASP A 325 -7.58 -15.64 -26.63
C ASP A 325 -8.99 -15.98 -26.13
N LYS A 326 -9.39 -15.50 -24.93
CA LYS A 326 -10.78 -15.56 -24.48
C LYS A 326 -11.43 -14.17 -24.61
N LYS A 327 -12.00 -13.91 -25.78
CA LYS A 327 -13.07 -12.95 -25.98
C LYS A 327 -14.36 -13.70 -26.33
#